data_AF-A0A3E0W760-F1
#
_entry.id   AF-A0A3E0W760-F1
#
_cell.length_a   1.000
_cell.length_b   1.000
_cell.length_c   1.000
_cell.angle_alpha   90.00
_cell.angle_beta   90.00
_cell.angle_gamma   90.00
#
_symmetry.space_group_name_H-M   'P 1'
#
loop_
_entity.id
_entity.type
_entity.pdbx_description
1 polymer ?
#
loop_
_entity_poly.entity_id
_entity_poly.type
_entity_poly.pdbx_seq_one_letter_code
_entity_poly.pdbx_strand_id
1 'polypeptide(L)'
;MLSGDDSARAAVTAGYTGAHDVLDAVWWVEHPLSVSPTGRADPAGELAALKTAAFSRNGSAADAAALADAESRLHSDAEALERAIQDARPVLDAARARLQRVDAVARTGPVGDPRAGALATPAPATPGAGAGRRPNSRGPAVPADHAAPTTRDSTPTTPDSTPDRSANATAQAWRRRSQLWMFTSLAAGLLLLAGVGLVVVQQLNPQIDLLRAGSATGADGTGGAASPTPTSSDTGSDPSGLTIFENPELAPAIPPQNIDPYYKPESLRLLGVADSDLTVYAVENRIDQPCLLAVYQDGTQSATCVTKQEFASMGIELRITSLRVTRPGDPAPYRSIAQDVVFWNPDGSYGVSSSPSTSPRVP
;
A
#
# COMPACT_ATOMS: atom_id res chain seq x y z
N MET A 1 10.93 11.52 -3.21
CA MET A 1 10.83 12.38 -2.00
C MET A 1 12.13 13.13 -1.67
N LEU A 2 13.31 12.56 -1.91
CA LEU A 2 14.60 13.17 -1.55
C LEU A 2 15.10 14.28 -2.50
N SER A 3 14.58 14.37 -3.72
CA SER A 3 15.06 15.30 -4.74
C SER A 3 14.75 16.79 -4.49
N GLY A 4 13.82 17.11 -3.59
CA GLY A 4 13.35 18.47 -3.36
C GLY A 4 13.80 19.14 -2.05
N ASP A 5 14.53 18.44 -1.18
CA ASP A 5 14.99 18.99 0.11
C ASP A 5 16.45 18.57 0.40
N ASP A 6 17.37 19.53 0.28
CA ASP A 6 18.81 19.32 0.45
C ASP A 6 19.17 18.82 1.86
N SER A 7 18.40 19.21 2.90
CA SER A 7 18.67 18.80 4.27
C SER A 7 18.27 17.35 4.53
N ALA A 8 17.15 16.91 3.95
CA ALA A 8 16.74 15.52 3.96
C ALA A 8 17.75 14.65 3.23
N ARG A 9 18.22 15.09 2.05
CA ARG A 9 19.26 14.39 1.31
C ARG A 9 20.55 14.29 2.12
N ALA A 10 21.03 15.39 2.71
CA ALA A 10 22.25 15.39 3.51
C ALA A 10 22.15 14.44 4.72
N ALA A 11 20.99 14.37 5.39
CA ALA A 11 20.80 13.48 6.53
C ALA A 11 20.88 11.99 6.14
N VAL A 12 20.19 11.57 5.07
CA VAL A 12 20.28 10.18 4.60
C VAL A 12 21.69 9.87 4.10
N THR A 13 22.33 10.80 3.38
CA THR A 13 23.71 10.65 2.89
C THR A 13 24.70 10.46 4.04
N ALA A 14 24.53 11.19 5.16
CA ALA A 14 25.41 11.09 6.31
C ALA A 14 25.28 9.77 7.07
N GLY A 15 24.09 9.14 7.06
CA GLY A 15 23.84 7.86 7.71
C GLY A 15 24.13 6.64 6.83
N TYR A 16 24.19 6.81 5.51
CA TYR A 16 24.37 5.70 4.58
C TYR A 16 25.84 5.30 4.44
N THR A 17 26.15 4.06 4.80
CA THR A 17 27.50 3.49 4.77
C THR A 17 27.69 2.44 3.67
N GLY A 18 26.71 2.27 2.78
CA GLY A 18 26.79 1.29 1.69
C GLY A 18 27.75 1.71 0.58
N ALA A 19 28.03 0.78 -0.34
CA ALA A 19 29.03 0.99 -1.40
C ALA A 19 28.57 1.93 -2.53
N HIS A 20 27.27 2.14 -2.67
CA HIS A 20 26.67 2.88 -3.78
C HIS A 20 26.40 4.35 -3.44
N ASP A 21 26.01 5.16 -4.43
CA ASP A 21 25.47 6.48 -4.14
C ASP A 21 24.08 6.32 -3.49
N VAL A 22 23.80 7.09 -2.44
CA VAL A 22 22.55 6.97 -1.69
C VAL A 22 21.30 7.22 -2.55
N LEU A 23 21.39 8.11 -3.54
CA LEU A 23 20.26 8.40 -4.44
C LEU A 23 20.03 7.26 -5.42
N ASP A 24 21.11 6.62 -5.90
CA ASP A 24 21.01 5.42 -6.73
C ASP A 24 20.40 4.25 -5.92
N ALA A 25 20.86 4.06 -4.69
CA ALA A 25 20.35 3.01 -3.81
C ALA A 25 18.85 3.18 -3.51
N VAL A 26 18.40 4.40 -3.17
CA VAL A 26 16.97 4.68 -2.97
C VAL A 26 16.18 4.51 -4.27
N TRP A 27 16.76 4.91 -5.40
CA TRP A 27 16.11 4.73 -6.69
C TRP A 27 15.83 3.26 -7.00
N TRP A 28 16.79 2.36 -6.78
CA TRP A 28 16.64 0.92 -7.05
C TRP A 28 15.62 0.24 -6.13
N VAL A 29 15.43 0.73 -4.90
CA VAL A 29 14.35 0.25 -4.03
C VAL A 29 12.98 0.51 -4.66
N GLU A 30 12.80 1.68 -5.28
CA GLU A 30 11.54 2.04 -5.96
C GLU A 30 11.45 1.49 -7.40
N HIS A 31 12.59 1.27 -8.06
CA HIS A 31 12.70 0.84 -9.45
C HIS A 31 13.70 -0.31 -9.62
N PRO A 32 13.35 -1.52 -9.14
CA PRO A 32 14.26 -2.67 -9.24
C PRO A 32 14.65 -2.96 -10.70
N LEU A 33 15.90 -3.37 -10.89
CA LEU A 33 16.52 -3.73 -12.18
C LEU A 33 16.54 -2.61 -13.22
N SER A 34 16.24 -1.38 -12.82
CA SER A 34 16.26 -0.21 -13.71
C SER A 34 17.57 0.55 -13.58
N VAL A 35 18.02 1.15 -14.67
CA VAL A 35 19.17 2.06 -14.65
C VAL A 35 18.80 3.30 -13.82
N SER A 36 19.71 3.74 -12.95
CA SER A 36 19.50 4.92 -12.12
C SER A 36 19.58 6.22 -12.94
N PRO A 37 19.10 7.37 -12.41
CA PRO A 37 19.23 8.66 -13.07
C PRO A 37 20.67 9.08 -13.35
N THR A 38 21.65 8.56 -12.61
CA THR A 38 23.08 8.80 -12.86
C THR A 38 23.66 7.88 -13.95
N GLY A 39 22.85 6.95 -14.48
CA GLY A 39 23.24 6.01 -15.53
C GLY A 39 23.83 4.70 -15.00
N ARG A 40 23.78 4.42 -13.70
CA ARG A 40 24.31 3.18 -13.12
C ARG A 40 23.28 2.06 -13.15
N ALA A 41 23.72 0.86 -13.52
CA ALA A 41 22.89 -0.34 -13.47
C ALA A 41 22.65 -0.79 -12.02
N ASP A 42 21.49 -1.36 -11.75
CA ASP A 42 21.17 -1.98 -10.46
C ASP A 42 22.09 -3.19 -10.21
N PRO A 43 22.82 -3.26 -9.08
CA PRO A 43 23.66 -4.40 -8.72
C PRO A 43 22.88 -5.72 -8.63
N ALA A 44 21.56 -5.70 -8.37
CA ALA A 44 20.73 -6.89 -8.43
C ALA A 44 20.65 -7.51 -9.85
N GLY A 45 20.96 -6.74 -10.90
CA GLY A 45 21.07 -7.24 -12.27
C GLY A 45 22.14 -8.32 -12.44
N GLU A 46 23.22 -8.26 -11.65
CA GLU A 46 24.30 -9.26 -11.67
C GLU A 46 23.86 -10.62 -11.12
N LEU A 47 22.90 -10.63 -10.18
CA LEU A 47 22.41 -11.86 -9.55
C LEU A 47 21.81 -12.84 -10.55
N ALA A 48 21.11 -12.36 -11.57
CA ALA A 48 20.51 -13.23 -12.57
C ALA A 48 21.57 -14.03 -13.34
N ALA A 49 22.67 -13.37 -13.72
CA ALA A 49 23.81 -14.01 -14.37
C ALA A 49 24.53 -14.98 -13.43
N LEU A 50 24.77 -14.57 -12.18
CA LEU A 50 25.42 -15.41 -11.16
C LEU A 50 24.59 -16.65 -10.82
N LYS A 51 23.26 -16.52 -10.67
CA LYS A 51 22.34 -17.64 -10.46
C LYS A 51 22.37 -18.59 -11.64
N THR A 52 22.35 -18.05 -12.87
CA THR A 52 22.43 -18.88 -14.08
C THR A 52 23.75 -19.66 -14.13
N ALA A 53 24.88 -19.04 -13.78
CA ALA A 53 26.18 -19.71 -13.73
C ALA A 53 26.23 -20.80 -12.64
N ALA A 54 25.84 -20.46 -11.41
CA ALA A 54 25.88 -21.34 -10.25
C ALA A 54 24.97 -22.57 -10.40
N PHE A 55 23.79 -22.41 -11.03
CA PHE A 55 22.83 -23.51 -11.25
C PHE A 55 22.93 -24.15 -12.64
N SER A 56 23.91 -23.77 -13.46
CA SER A 56 24.14 -24.44 -14.74
C SER A 56 24.71 -25.85 -14.50
N ARG A 57 24.57 -26.73 -15.50
CA ARG A 57 25.21 -28.07 -15.48
C ARG A 57 26.73 -28.01 -15.27
N ASN A 58 27.34 -26.88 -15.66
CA ASN A 58 28.77 -26.63 -15.54
C ASN A 58 29.12 -25.72 -14.35
N GLY A 59 28.15 -25.44 -13.46
CA GLY A 59 28.36 -24.58 -12.30
C GLY A 59 29.43 -25.14 -11.37
N SER A 60 30.32 -24.27 -10.91
CA SER A 60 31.40 -24.62 -10.00
C SER A 60 31.11 -24.13 -8.57
N ALA A 61 31.85 -24.66 -7.60
CA ALA A 61 31.81 -24.14 -6.23
C ALA A 61 32.22 -22.65 -6.15
N ALA A 62 33.06 -22.19 -7.08
CA ALA A 62 33.44 -20.78 -7.17
C ALA A 62 32.26 -19.90 -7.62
N ASP A 63 31.43 -20.37 -8.56
CA ASP A 63 30.23 -19.65 -9.00
C ASP A 63 29.19 -19.54 -7.88
N ALA A 64 29.00 -20.62 -7.11
CA ALA A 64 28.14 -20.61 -5.94
C ALA A 64 28.64 -19.66 -4.84
N ALA A 65 29.97 -19.63 -4.60
CA ALA A 65 30.57 -18.70 -3.64
C ALA A 65 30.43 -17.23 -4.10
N ALA A 66 30.62 -16.96 -5.39
CA ALA A 66 30.44 -15.62 -5.96
C ALA A 66 28.98 -15.14 -5.85
N LEU A 67 28.01 -16.05 -6.08
CA LEU A 67 26.59 -15.75 -5.87
C LEU A 67 26.30 -15.42 -4.39
N ALA A 68 26.77 -16.24 -3.45
CA ALA A 68 26.55 -16.02 -2.03
C ALA A 68 27.17 -14.70 -1.53
N ASP A 69 28.37 -14.36 -2.01
CA ASP A 69 29.04 -13.10 -1.73
C ASP A 69 28.27 -11.88 -2.29
N ALA A 70 27.77 -11.99 -3.54
CA ALA A 70 26.94 -10.95 -4.12
C ALA A 70 25.60 -10.75 -3.37
N GLU A 71 24.92 -11.83 -3.00
CA GLU A 71 23.69 -11.76 -2.20
C GLU A 71 23.95 -11.17 -0.81
N SER A 72 25.06 -11.54 -0.16
CA SER A 72 25.45 -10.98 1.15
C SER A 72 25.74 -9.49 1.07
N ARG A 73 26.44 -9.02 0.02
CA ARG A 73 26.69 -7.58 -0.18
C ARG A 73 25.39 -6.80 -0.37
N LEU A 74 24.51 -7.27 -1.25
CA LEU A 74 23.21 -6.63 -1.49
C LEU A 74 22.36 -6.56 -0.23
N HIS A 75 22.35 -7.63 0.57
CA HIS A 75 21.64 -7.64 1.84
C HIS A 75 22.22 -6.61 2.82
N SER A 76 23.54 -6.56 2.96
CA SER A 76 24.21 -5.58 3.83
C SER A 76 23.97 -4.14 3.39
N ASP A 77 23.98 -3.86 2.07
CA ASP A 77 23.70 -2.54 1.54
C ASP A 77 22.23 -2.13 1.76
N ALA A 78 21.29 -3.06 1.64
CA ALA A 78 19.87 -2.83 1.94
C ALA A 78 19.65 -2.50 3.42
N GLU A 79 20.26 -3.25 4.34
CA GLU A 79 20.21 -2.96 5.78
C GLU A 79 20.84 -1.60 6.12
N ALA A 80 21.97 -1.27 5.48
CA ALA A 80 22.63 0.02 5.67
C ALA A 80 21.73 1.18 5.20
N LEU A 81 21.03 1.02 4.07
CA LEU A 81 20.09 2.00 3.56
C LEU A 81 18.87 2.16 4.49
N GLU A 82 18.28 1.05 4.93
CA GLU A 82 17.13 1.09 5.83
C GLU A 82 17.48 1.80 7.15
N ARG A 83 18.63 1.47 7.73
CA ARG A 83 19.13 2.14 8.94
C ARG A 83 19.32 3.63 8.73
N ALA A 84 19.94 4.04 7.61
CA ALA A 84 20.11 5.46 7.27
C ALA A 84 18.77 6.20 7.12
N ILE A 85 17.76 5.56 6.53
CA ILE A 85 16.40 6.12 6.39
C ILE A 85 15.72 6.24 7.77
N GLN A 86 15.87 5.24 8.64
CA GLN A 86 15.34 5.27 10.00
C GLN A 86 15.99 6.39 10.83
N ASP A 87 17.32 6.54 10.77
CA ASP A 87 18.04 7.59 11.48
C ASP A 87 17.70 9.00 10.94
N ALA A 88 17.47 9.12 9.63
CA ALA A 88 17.08 10.37 8.99
C ALA A 88 15.58 10.71 9.13
N ARG A 89 14.75 9.81 9.68
CA ARG A 89 13.29 9.98 9.84
C ARG A 89 12.86 11.34 10.42
N PRO A 90 13.44 11.85 11.52
CA PRO A 90 13.04 13.15 12.06
C PRO A 90 13.30 14.31 11.07
N VAL A 91 14.39 14.26 10.30
CA VAL A 91 14.70 15.27 9.28
C VAL A 91 13.75 15.16 8.09
N LEU A 92 13.44 13.94 7.67
CA LEU A 92 12.49 13.66 6.59
C LEU A 92 11.07 14.13 6.93
N ASP A 93 10.62 13.94 8.17
CA ASP A 93 9.31 14.42 8.62
C ASP A 93 9.27 15.95 8.71
N ALA A 94 10.35 16.58 9.18
CA ALA A 94 10.48 18.05 9.15
C ALA A 94 10.46 18.61 7.72
N ALA A 95 11.14 17.95 6.77
CA ALA A 95 11.11 18.28 5.35
C ALA A 95 9.70 18.17 4.76
N ARG A 96 9.01 17.06 5.03
CA ARG A 96 7.62 16.85 4.60
C ARG A 96 6.70 17.94 5.14
N ALA A 97 6.84 18.31 6.42
CA ALA A 97 6.06 19.39 7.02
C ALA A 97 6.36 20.76 6.37
N ARG A 98 7.60 21.04 5.95
CA ARG A 98 7.94 22.27 5.21
C ARG A 98 7.24 22.31 3.85
N LEU A 99 7.30 21.22 3.08
CA LEU A 99 6.65 21.13 1.77
C LEU A 99 5.12 21.33 1.89
N GLN A 100 4.50 20.68 2.89
CA GLN A 100 3.06 20.85 3.14
C GLN A 100 2.67 22.30 3.48
N ARG A 101 3.54 23.05 4.17
CA ARG A 101 3.32 24.48 4.44
C ARG A 101 3.42 25.33 3.17
N VAL A 102 4.39 25.05 2.30
CA VAL A 102 4.52 25.74 1.00
C VAL A 102 3.28 25.48 0.13
N ASP A 103 2.83 24.23 0.06
CA ASP A 103 1.61 23.86 -0.68
C ASP A 103 0.34 24.46 -0.09
N ALA A 104 0.28 24.63 1.23
CA ALA A 104 -0.83 25.29 1.89
C ALA A 104 -0.87 26.79 1.53
N VAL A 105 0.27 27.47 1.62
CA VAL A 105 0.41 28.90 1.25
C VAL A 105 0.08 29.13 -0.22
N ALA A 106 0.56 28.26 -1.12
CA ALA A 106 0.24 28.33 -2.55
C ALA A 106 -1.26 28.17 -2.83
N ARG A 107 -1.96 27.32 -2.07
CA ARG A 107 -3.42 27.12 -2.19
C ARG A 107 -4.24 28.26 -1.58
N THR A 108 -3.73 28.92 -0.55
CA THR A 108 -4.37 30.09 0.09
C THR A 108 -3.91 31.42 -0.49
N GLY A 109 -3.03 31.40 -1.50
CA GLY A 109 -2.65 32.59 -2.25
C GLY A 109 -3.91 33.34 -2.69
N PRO A 110 -3.88 34.68 -2.72
CA PRO A 110 -5.07 35.49 -2.92
C PRO A 110 -5.74 34.98 -4.19
N VAL A 111 -6.95 34.43 -4.03
CA VAL A 111 -7.88 34.23 -5.14
C VAL A 111 -8.11 35.64 -5.64
N GLY A 112 -7.28 36.07 -6.59
CA GLY A 112 -7.33 37.39 -7.17
C GLY A 112 -8.75 37.54 -7.67
N ASP A 113 -9.50 38.40 -7.00
CA ASP A 113 -10.90 38.63 -7.31
C ASP A 113 -10.94 39.03 -8.78
N PRO A 114 -11.47 38.19 -9.69
CA PRO A 114 -11.41 38.47 -11.13
C PRO A 114 -12.25 39.71 -11.50
N ARG A 115 -12.88 40.38 -10.52
CA ARG A 115 -13.60 41.63 -10.69
C ARG A 115 -12.77 42.91 -10.54
N ALA A 116 -11.51 42.87 -10.12
CA ALA A 116 -10.67 44.07 -10.05
C ALA A 116 -10.01 44.42 -11.41
N GLY A 117 -10.79 44.28 -12.48
CA GLY A 117 -10.40 44.52 -13.87
C GLY A 117 -11.40 45.42 -14.59
N ALA A 118 -11.70 46.59 -14.03
CA ALA A 118 -12.10 47.74 -14.82
C ALA A 118 -11.67 49.02 -14.08
N LEU A 119 -10.87 49.84 -14.78
CA LEU A 119 -10.49 51.23 -14.45
C LEU A 119 -9.23 51.39 -13.60
N ALA A 120 -8.07 51.45 -14.26
CA ALA A 120 -7.33 52.71 -14.40
C ALA A 120 -5.95 52.44 -15.02
N THR A 121 -5.77 52.86 -16.27
CA THR A 121 -4.47 53.04 -16.92
C THR A 121 -3.88 54.36 -16.41
N PRO A 122 -2.74 54.39 -15.68
CA PRO A 122 -2.00 55.63 -15.48
C PRO A 122 -1.18 55.90 -16.74
N ALA A 123 -1.43 57.05 -17.34
CA ALA A 123 -0.69 57.57 -18.49
C ALA A 123 0.81 57.77 -18.16
N PRO A 124 1.73 57.57 -19.13
CA PRO A 124 3.14 57.91 -18.95
C PRO A 124 3.32 59.44 -18.93
N ALA A 125 3.89 59.95 -17.84
CA ALA A 125 4.30 61.34 -17.72
C ALA A 125 5.65 61.56 -18.42
N THR A 126 5.65 62.50 -19.36
CA THR A 126 6.79 63.06 -20.09
C THR A 126 7.80 63.75 -19.15
N PRO A 127 9.11 63.45 -19.22
CA PRO A 127 10.12 64.26 -18.55
C PRO A 127 10.45 65.49 -19.40
N GLY A 128 9.99 66.65 -18.93
CA GLY A 128 10.34 67.96 -19.49
C GLY A 128 11.77 68.37 -19.14
N ALA A 129 12.43 68.96 -20.14
CA ALA A 129 13.74 69.57 -20.06
C ALA A 129 13.78 70.73 -19.04
N GLY A 130 14.83 70.76 -18.22
CA GLY A 130 15.15 71.86 -17.32
C GLY A 130 16.65 72.08 -17.27
N ALA A 131 17.12 73.02 -18.09
CA ALA A 131 18.49 73.52 -18.09
C ALA A 131 18.80 74.24 -16.76
N GLY A 132 19.89 73.86 -16.11
CA GLY A 132 20.35 74.43 -14.85
C GLY A 132 21.87 74.35 -14.70
N ARG A 133 22.56 75.14 -15.52
CA ARG A 133 24.01 75.37 -15.50
C ARG A 133 24.40 76.20 -14.27
N ARG A 134 25.32 75.74 -13.42
CA ARG A 134 26.35 76.61 -12.80
C ARG A 134 27.62 75.85 -12.36
N PRO A 135 28.78 76.52 -12.34
CA PRO A 135 30.11 75.90 -12.37
C PRO A 135 30.90 76.00 -11.05
N ASN A 136 32.02 75.27 -11.02
CA ASN A 136 33.20 75.37 -10.12
C ASN A 136 32.97 74.91 -8.67
N SER A 137 33.75 73.95 -8.17
CA SER A 137 35.06 74.27 -7.61
C SER A 137 36.04 73.10 -7.61
N ARG A 138 37.28 73.47 -7.93
CA ARG A 138 38.50 72.69 -8.14
C ARG A 138 39.27 72.61 -6.80
N GLY A 139 39.78 71.43 -6.41
CA GLY A 139 40.73 71.26 -5.28
C GLY A 139 41.10 69.79 -5.02
N PRO A 140 42.31 69.47 -4.53
CA PRO A 140 43.19 68.53 -5.22
C PRO A 140 43.41 67.14 -4.57
N ALA A 141 43.75 66.19 -5.44
CA ALA A 141 44.65 65.05 -5.32
C ALA A 141 44.89 64.38 -3.94
N VAL A 142 44.47 63.12 -3.84
CA VAL A 142 45.14 62.08 -3.04
C VAL A 142 45.14 60.77 -3.84
N PRO A 143 46.28 60.11 -4.07
CA PRO A 143 46.34 58.78 -4.65
C PRO A 143 46.54 57.71 -3.56
N ALA A 144 45.81 56.60 -3.66
CA ALA A 144 46.30 55.22 -3.44
C ALA A 144 45.14 54.25 -3.20
N ASP A 145 45.20 53.15 -3.95
CA ASP A 145 44.92 51.77 -3.53
C ASP A 145 43.62 51.48 -2.77
N HIS A 146 42.68 50.81 -3.45
CA HIS A 146 42.45 49.38 -3.24
C HIS A 146 41.40 48.86 -4.24
N ALA A 147 41.81 47.85 -5.00
CA ALA A 147 40.94 47.08 -5.85
C ALA A 147 39.89 46.33 -5.02
N ALA A 148 38.62 46.48 -5.39
CA ALA A 148 37.52 45.64 -4.95
C ALA A 148 36.56 45.40 -6.15
N PRO A 149 35.90 44.23 -6.22
CA PRO A 149 35.41 43.66 -7.46
C PRO A 149 34.11 44.30 -7.96
N THR A 150 34.05 44.47 -9.28
CA THR A 150 32.83 44.79 -10.04
C THR A 150 31.79 43.67 -9.88
N THR A 151 30.67 43.99 -9.22
CA THR A 151 29.41 43.28 -9.33
C THR A 151 28.84 43.46 -10.74
N ARG A 152 28.83 42.37 -11.52
CA ARG A 152 28.20 42.30 -12.84
C ARG A 152 26.77 41.80 -12.64
N ASP A 153 25.81 42.72 -12.66
CA ASP A 153 24.38 42.43 -12.78
C ASP A 153 24.14 41.71 -14.12
N SER A 154 23.84 40.42 -14.07
CA SER A 154 23.29 39.66 -15.18
C SER A 154 21.82 39.43 -14.89
N THR A 155 20.96 40.14 -15.61
CA THR A 155 19.52 39.92 -15.68
C THR A 155 19.25 38.55 -16.32
N PRO A 156 18.58 37.60 -15.64
CA PRO A 156 18.11 36.39 -16.30
C PRO A 156 16.73 36.66 -16.94
N THR A 157 16.69 36.54 -18.26
CA THR A 157 15.46 36.45 -19.06
C THR A 157 14.63 35.25 -18.57
N THR A 158 13.44 35.53 -18.05
CA THR A 158 12.46 34.52 -17.62
C THR A 158 11.87 33.81 -18.86
N PRO A 159 11.92 32.47 -18.96
CA PRO A 159 11.12 31.74 -19.93
C PRO A 159 9.68 31.61 -19.44
N ASP A 160 8.78 32.07 -20.30
CA ASP A 160 7.33 32.02 -20.16
C ASP A 160 6.87 30.56 -19.92
N SER A 161 6.49 30.26 -18.68
CA SER A 161 6.03 28.94 -18.26
C SER A 161 4.51 29.01 -18.08
N THR A 162 3.77 28.62 -19.12
CA THR A 162 2.33 28.37 -19.02
C THR A 162 2.04 27.32 -17.94
N PRO A 163 1.19 27.62 -16.94
CA PRO A 163 0.95 26.70 -15.84
C PRO A 163 0.09 25.50 -16.27
N ASP A 164 0.59 24.32 -15.91
CA ASP A 164 -0.03 23.01 -15.99
C ASP A 164 -1.45 22.98 -15.39
N ARG A 165 -2.48 22.95 -16.24
CA ARG A 165 -3.86 22.61 -15.85
C ARG A 165 -4.07 21.11 -15.63
N SER A 166 -3.07 20.28 -15.92
CA SER A 166 -3.17 18.82 -15.93
C SER A 166 -3.15 18.21 -14.52
N ALA A 167 -2.37 18.76 -13.59
CA ALA A 167 -2.17 18.20 -12.25
C ALA A 167 -3.36 18.43 -11.28
N ASN A 168 -4.15 19.49 -11.48
CA ASN A 168 -5.29 19.80 -10.60
C ASN A 168 -6.56 18.99 -10.93
N ALA A 169 -6.65 18.44 -12.14
CA ALA A 169 -7.79 17.62 -12.57
C ALA A 169 -7.80 16.22 -11.90
N THR A 170 -6.62 15.65 -11.62
CA THR A 170 -6.48 14.31 -11.04
C THR A 170 -6.80 14.28 -9.55
N ALA A 171 -6.43 15.33 -8.79
CA ALA A 171 -6.73 15.43 -7.37
C ALA A 171 -8.23 15.58 -7.07
N GLN A 172 -8.99 16.29 -7.92
CA GLN A 172 -10.44 16.44 -7.76
C GLN A 172 -11.20 15.17 -8.15
N ALA A 173 -10.72 14.41 -9.15
CA ALA A 173 -11.31 13.12 -9.52
C ALA A 173 -11.20 12.08 -8.39
N TRP A 174 -10.09 12.10 -7.65
CA TRP A 174 -9.87 11.18 -6.53
C TRP A 174 -10.82 11.46 -5.35
N ARG A 175 -11.07 12.72 -5.02
CA ARG A 175 -12.01 13.13 -3.95
C ARG A 175 -13.47 12.77 -4.25
N ARG A 176 -13.90 12.84 -5.51
CA ARG A 176 -15.26 12.43 -5.90
C ARG A 176 -15.46 10.92 -5.79
N ARG A 177 -14.44 10.13 -6.15
CA ARG A 177 -14.47 8.67 -5.97
C ARG A 177 -14.50 8.29 -4.50
N SER A 178 -13.70 8.92 -3.64
CA SER A 178 -13.69 8.59 -2.21
C SER A 178 -15.02 8.93 -1.51
N GLN A 179 -15.70 10.01 -1.90
CA GLN A 179 -17.02 10.35 -1.37
C GLN A 179 -18.10 9.34 -1.76
N LEU A 180 -18.08 8.86 -3.01
CA LEU A 180 -19.01 7.82 -3.47
C LEU A 180 -18.87 6.52 -2.63
N TRP A 181 -17.64 6.10 -2.33
CA TRP A 181 -17.40 4.92 -1.50
C TRP A 181 -17.93 5.07 -0.08
N MET A 182 -17.73 6.23 0.58
CA MET A 182 -18.29 6.47 1.91
C MET A 182 -19.83 6.42 1.93
N PHE A 183 -20.49 7.02 0.95
CA PHE A 183 -21.96 6.99 0.89
C PHE A 183 -22.50 5.57 0.65
N THR A 184 -21.83 4.77 -0.19
CA THR A 184 -22.24 3.38 -0.40
C THR A 184 -22.08 2.51 0.84
N SER A 185 -21.00 2.69 1.60
CA SER A 185 -20.80 1.95 2.86
C SER A 185 -21.86 2.32 3.92
N LEU A 186 -22.24 3.59 3.99
CA LEU A 186 -23.25 4.06 4.94
C LEU A 186 -24.66 3.55 4.58
N ALA A 187 -25.00 3.50 3.29
CA ALA A 187 -26.26 2.92 2.81
C ALA A 187 -26.33 1.40 3.08
N ALA A 188 -25.24 0.66 2.85
CA ALA A 188 -25.17 -0.77 3.12
C ALA A 188 -25.30 -1.08 4.63
N GLY A 189 -24.66 -0.28 5.48
CA GLY A 189 -24.80 -0.41 6.94
C GLY A 189 -26.24 -0.17 7.43
N LEU A 190 -26.94 0.81 6.86
CA LEU A 190 -28.35 1.08 7.18
C LEU A 190 -29.28 -0.06 6.74
N LEU A 191 -29.03 -0.68 5.59
CA LEU A 191 -29.80 -1.83 5.12
C LEU A 191 -29.58 -3.07 6.00
N LEU A 192 -28.36 -3.31 6.47
CA LEU A 192 -28.07 -4.40 7.41
C LEU A 192 -28.77 -4.19 8.76
N LEU A 193 -28.74 -2.97 9.30
CA LEU A 193 -29.45 -2.65 10.54
C LEU A 193 -30.97 -2.83 10.40
N ALA A 194 -31.56 -2.46 9.27
CA ALA A 194 -32.98 -2.69 9.00
C ALA A 194 -33.32 -4.19 8.91
N GLY A 195 -32.45 -5.00 8.27
CA GLY A 195 -32.62 -6.45 8.18
C GLY A 195 -32.57 -7.15 9.54
N VAL A 196 -31.59 -6.80 10.39
CA VAL A 196 -31.48 -7.36 11.75
C VAL A 196 -32.67 -6.95 12.61
N GLY A 197 -33.13 -5.70 12.50
CA GLY A 197 -34.34 -5.25 13.21
C GLY A 197 -35.59 -6.07 12.86
N LEU A 198 -35.76 -6.46 11.59
CA LEU A 198 -36.89 -7.27 11.15
C LEU A 198 -36.88 -8.68 11.76
N VAL A 199 -35.70 -9.31 11.85
CA VAL A 199 -35.54 -10.65 12.45
C VAL A 199 -35.81 -10.62 13.95
N VAL A 200 -35.32 -9.60 14.66
CA VAL A 200 -35.56 -9.45 16.11
C VAL A 200 -37.04 -9.24 16.42
N VAL A 201 -37.76 -8.46 15.61
CA VAL A 201 -39.22 -8.28 15.76
C VAL A 201 -39.99 -9.59 15.53
N GLN A 202 -39.56 -10.43 14.58
CA GLN A 202 -40.17 -11.74 14.35
C GLN A 202 -39.92 -12.72 15.51
N GLN A 203 -38.74 -12.68 16.15
CA GLN A 203 -38.45 -13.54 17.29
C GLN A 203 -39.18 -13.12 18.57
N LEU A 204 -39.41 -11.82 18.77
CA LEU A 204 -40.12 -11.30 19.94
C LEU A 204 -41.65 -11.44 19.83
N ASN A 205 -42.19 -11.77 18.66
CA ASN A 205 -43.64 -11.87 18.46
C ASN A 205 -44.05 -13.05 17.54
N PRO A 206 -43.87 -14.31 17.99
CA PRO A 206 -44.12 -15.51 17.19
C PRO A 206 -45.61 -15.81 16.91
N GLN A 207 -46.54 -14.93 17.32
CA GLN A 207 -47.99 -15.15 17.15
C GLN A 207 -48.57 -14.67 15.81
N ILE A 208 -47.76 -14.10 14.91
CA ILE A 208 -48.22 -13.72 13.57
C ILE A 208 -47.81 -14.81 12.57
N ASP A 209 -48.45 -15.97 12.68
CA ASP A 209 -48.39 -17.04 11.67
C ASP A 209 -49.63 -16.92 10.78
N LEU A 210 -49.60 -15.93 9.87
CA LEU A 210 -50.64 -15.70 8.89
C LEU A 210 -50.13 -16.15 7.51
N LEU A 211 -50.71 -17.28 7.06
CA LEU A 211 -50.76 -17.78 5.67
C LEU A 211 -49.60 -18.68 5.22
N ARG A 212 -49.52 -19.89 5.77
CA ARG A 212 -49.03 -21.06 5.01
C ARG A 212 -50.16 -22.06 4.79
N ALA A 213 -50.86 -21.87 3.69
CA ALA A 213 -51.89 -22.77 3.17
C ALA A 213 -51.26 -23.85 2.26
N GLY A 214 -51.82 -25.06 2.31
CA GLY A 214 -51.67 -26.12 1.30
C GLY A 214 -50.75 -27.28 1.73
N SER A 215 -51.26 -28.37 2.30
CA SER A 215 -51.70 -29.61 1.60
C SER A 215 -50.51 -30.36 0.95
N ALA A 216 -50.22 -31.64 1.21
CA ALA A 216 -51.14 -32.77 1.27
C ALA A 216 -50.50 -34.02 1.93
N THR A 217 -51.30 -34.63 2.82
CA THR A 217 -51.58 -36.06 3.05
C THR A 217 -50.75 -37.16 2.35
N GLY A 218 -50.31 -38.14 3.15
CA GLY A 218 -50.48 -39.56 2.82
C GLY A 218 -49.28 -40.47 3.10
N ALA A 219 -49.34 -41.24 4.19
CA ALA A 219 -49.38 -42.72 4.17
C ALA A 219 -48.86 -43.32 5.50
N ASP A 220 -49.73 -44.12 6.10
CA ASP A 220 -49.52 -44.95 7.28
C ASP A 220 -48.41 -45.99 7.08
N GLY A 221 -47.63 -46.21 8.13
CA GLY A 221 -46.61 -47.24 8.22
C GLY A 221 -46.32 -47.61 9.67
N THR A 222 -47.25 -48.32 10.28
CA THR A 222 -47.15 -48.88 11.63
C THR A 222 -46.09 -49.98 11.67
N GLY A 223 -45.00 -49.76 12.40
CA GLY A 223 -43.96 -50.76 12.65
C GLY A 223 -43.15 -50.39 13.87
N GLY A 224 -43.42 -51.06 14.99
CA GLY A 224 -42.74 -50.84 16.25
C GLY A 224 -41.24 -51.19 16.19
N ALA A 225 -40.42 -50.29 16.71
CA ALA A 225 -39.09 -50.58 17.21
C ALA A 225 -38.79 -49.59 18.33
N ALA A 226 -38.22 -50.11 19.42
CA ALA A 226 -37.96 -49.41 20.67
C ALA A 226 -37.31 -48.04 20.45
N SER A 227 -37.83 -47.02 21.15
CA SER A 227 -37.16 -45.71 21.27
C SER A 227 -35.75 -45.89 21.83
N PRO A 228 -34.67 -45.63 21.06
CA PRO A 228 -33.42 -45.28 21.70
C PRO A 228 -33.64 -43.91 22.33
N THR A 229 -33.50 -43.83 23.65
CA THR A 229 -33.28 -42.56 24.33
C THR A 229 -32.10 -41.88 23.62
N PRO A 230 -32.24 -40.67 23.05
CA PRO A 230 -31.09 -39.95 22.54
C PRO A 230 -30.26 -39.54 23.76
N THR A 231 -29.28 -40.36 24.08
CA THR A 231 -28.18 -39.96 24.95
C THR A 231 -27.37 -38.94 24.15
N SER A 232 -27.80 -37.68 24.21
CA SER A 232 -27.01 -36.54 23.76
C SER A 232 -25.83 -36.37 24.72
N SER A 233 -24.85 -37.27 24.60
CA SER A 233 -23.49 -37.02 25.05
C SER A 233 -22.82 -36.14 24.00
N ASP A 234 -23.36 -34.94 23.83
CA ASP A 234 -22.70 -33.84 23.11
C ASP A 234 -21.60 -33.32 24.05
N THR A 235 -20.57 -34.15 24.21
CA THR A 235 -19.33 -33.72 24.85
C THR A 235 -18.67 -32.92 23.76
N GLY A 236 -18.94 -31.61 23.75
CA GLY A 236 -18.51 -30.63 22.76
C GLY A 236 -17.04 -30.84 22.41
N SER A 237 -16.81 -31.66 21.40
CA SER A 237 -15.49 -31.87 20.85
C SER A 237 -15.26 -30.61 20.05
N ASP A 238 -14.35 -29.76 20.53
CA ASP A 238 -13.96 -28.58 19.81
C ASP A 238 -13.68 -28.98 18.35
N PRO A 239 -14.20 -28.22 17.37
CA PRO A 239 -14.06 -28.59 15.97
C PRO A 239 -12.59 -28.83 15.68
N SER A 240 -12.27 -29.99 15.11
CA SER A 240 -10.89 -30.48 14.97
C SER A 240 -9.96 -29.43 14.34
N GLY A 241 -10.47 -28.56 13.48
CA GLY A 241 -9.73 -27.44 12.92
C GLY A 241 -9.16 -26.48 13.97
N LEU A 242 -9.91 -26.12 15.02
CA LEU A 242 -9.43 -25.16 16.04
C LEU A 242 -8.31 -25.70 16.93
N THR A 243 -8.15 -27.02 17.00
CA THR A 243 -7.03 -27.65 17.73
C THR A 243 -5.66 -27.26 17.18
N ILE A 244 -5.60 -26.71 15.95
CA ILE A 244 -4.36 -26.19 15.35
C ILE A 244 -3.71 -25.10 16.22
N PHE A 245 -4.50 -24.34 16.98
CA PHE A 245 -4.00 -23.27 17.83
C PHE A 245 -3.36 -23.80 19.12
N GLU A 246 -3.78 -24.98 19.58
CA GLU A 246 -3.29 -25.60 20.80
C GLU A 246 -1.90 -26.21 20.64
N ASN A 247 -1.52 -26.58 19.40
CA ASN A 247 -0.21 -27.15 19.12
C ASN A 247 0.82 -26.05 18.78
N PRO A 248 1.78 -25.74 19.68
CA PRO A 248 2.80 -24.73 19.42
C PRO A 248 3.83 -25.15 18.35
N GLU A 249 3.97 -26.45 18.07
CA GLU A 249 4.92 -26.96 17.07
C GLU A 249 4.50 -26.60 15.64
N LEU A 250 3.23 -26.25 15.43
CA LEU A 250 2.68 -25.81 14.15
C LEU A 250 2.86 -24.31 13.89
N ALA A 251 3.49 -23.57 14.80
CA ALA A 251 3.86 -22.18 14.56
C ALA A 251 4.91 -22.10 13.44
N PRO A 252 4.75 -21.19 12.45
CA PRO A 252 5.76 -21.03 11.42
C PRO A 252 7.07 -20.54 12.04
N ALA A 253 8.18 -21.08 11.56
CA ALA A 253 9.52 -20.72 12.02
C ALA A 253 9.82 -19.22 11.84
N ILE A 254 9.19 -18.57 10.85
CA ILE A 254 9.35 -17.15 10.54
C ILE A 254 7.96 -16.55 10.31
N PRO A 255 7.44 -15.73 11.23
CA PRO A 255 6.17 -15.05 11.02
C PRO A 255 6.31 -14.01 9.88
N PRO A 256 5.26 -13.77 9.09
CA PRO A 256 5.29 -12.71 8.08
C PRO A 256 5.62 -11.37 8.74
N GLN A 257 6.51 -10.60 8.10
CA GLN A 257 6.85 -9.27 8.58
C GLN A 257 5.62 -8.37 8.44
N ASN A 258 5.33 -7.56 9.48
CA ASN A 258 4.19 -6.63 9.53
C ASN A 258 2.79 -7.27 9.61
N ILE A 259 2.60 -8.30 10.45
CA ILE A 259 1.24 -8.71 10.82
C ILE A 259 0.55 -7.56 11.55
N ASP A 260 -0.71 -7.28 11.18
CA ASP A 260 -1.51 -6.26 11.86
C ASP A 260 -1.57 -6.56 13.37
N PRO A 261 -1.29 -5.58 14.25
CA PRO A 261 -1.33 -5.77 15.71
C PRO A 261 -2.69 -6.25 16.22
N TYR A 262 -3.76 -6.22 15.42
CA TYR A 262 -5.06 -6.81 15.69
C TYR A 262 -5.02 -8.35 15.88
N TYR A 263 -4.03 -9.05 15.33
CA TYR A 263 -3.87 -10.49 15.46
C TYR A 263 -2.92 -10.88 16.59
N LYS A 264 -3.09 -12.09 17.12
CA LYS A 264 -2.17 -12.69 18.11
C LYS A 264 -1.04 -13.40 17.36
N PRO A 265 0.21 -12.89 17.37
CA PRO A 265 1.30 -13.52 16.64
C PRO A 265 1.57 -14.96 17.11
N GLU A 266 1.32 -15.27 18.38
CA GLU A 266 1.50 -16.60 18.97
C GLU A 266 0.50 -17.66 18.49
N SER A 267 -0.66 -17.25 17.96
CA SER A 267 -1.68 -18.16 17.42
C SER A 267 -1.53 -18.38 15.92
N LEU A 268 -0.53 -17.77 15.28
CA LEU A 268 -0.34 -17.87 13.86
C LEU A 268 0.15 -19.27 13.47
N ARG A 269 -0.54 -19.92 12.54
CA ARG A 269 -0.29 -21.29 12.07
C ARG A 269 -0.29 -21.31 10.56
N LEU A 270 0.75 -21.89 9.96
CA LEU A 270 0.82 -22.03 8.51
C LEU A 270 -0.15 -23.13 8.08
N LEU A 271 -1.15 -22.78 7.27
CA LEU A 271 -2.00 -23.78 6.64
C LEU A 271 -1.25 -24.33 5.43
N GLY A 272 -0.86 -23.46 4.49
CA GLY A 272 -0.11 -23.85 3.30
C GLY A 272 0.30 -22.67 2.43
N VAL A 273 0.95 -22.99 1.31
CA VAL A 273 1.33 -22.02 0.27
C VAL A 273 0.52 -22.36 -0.98
N ALA A 274 -0.22 -21.39 -1.49
CA ALA A 274 -1.04 -21.51 -2.69
C ALA A 274 -0.42 -20.72 -3.84
N ASP A 275 -0.24 -21.37 -4.98
CA ASP A 275 0.61 -20.87 -6.07
C ASP A 275 2.01 -20.44 -5.54
N SER A 276 2.82 -19.77 -6.35
CA SER A 276 4.15 -19.32 -5.91
C SER A 276 4.10 -18.09 -4.97
N ASP A 277 2.96 -17.39 -4.90
CA ASP A 277 2.93 -16.01 -4.40
C ASP A 277 1.98 -15.74 -3.23
N LEU A 278 1.19 -16.73 -2.79
CA LEU A 278 0.20 -16.59 -1.71
C LEU A 278 0.48 -17.57 -0.57
N THR A 279 0.73 -17.06 0.64
CA THR A 279 0.85 -17.90 1.84
C THR A 279 -0.39 -17.74 2.71
N VAL A 280 -0.96 -18.87 3.15
CA VAL A 280 -2.21 -18.91 3.91
C VAL A 280 -1.94 -19.35 5.34
N TYR A 281 -2.45 -18.58 6.29
CA TYR A 281 -2.33 -18.82 7.72
C TYR A 281 -3.70 -18.89 8.39
N ALA A 282 -3.80 -19.73 9.41
CA ALA A 282 -4.83 -19.62 10.44
C ALA A 282 -4.27 -18.78 11.58
N VAL A 283 -5.07 -17.86 12.12
CA VAL A 283 -4.66 -17.00 13.24
C VAL A 283 -5.87 -16.63 14.09
N GLU A 284 -5.70 -16.44 15.39
CA GLU A 284 -6.73 -15.86 16.26
C GLU A 284 -6.53 -14.34 16.39
N ASN A 285 -7.63 -13.58 16.36
CA ASN A 285 -7.58 -12.15 16.70
C ASN A 285 -7.53 -11.93 18.22
N ARG A 286 -7.45 -10.65 18.64
CA ARG A 286 -7.43 -10.26 20.07
C ARG A 286 -8.67 -10.66 20.88
N ILE A 287 -9.78 -11.03 20.23
CA ILE A 287 -11.02 -11.46 20.87
C ILE A 287 -11.30 -12.96 20.66
N ASP A 288 -10.25 -13.75 20.42
CA ASP A 288 -10.31 -15.21 20.30
C ASP A 288 -11.19 -15.73 19.16
N GLN A 289 -11.35 -14.95 18.09
CA GLN A 289 -12.02 -15.40 16.88
C GLN A 289 -11.01 -15.99 15.90
N PRO A 290 -11.26 -17.19 15.34
CA PRO A 290 -10.45 -17.74 14.28
C PRO A 290 -10.59 -16.89 13.02
N CYS A 291 -9.44 -16.61 12.40
CA CYS A 291 -9.31 -15.85 11.18
C CYS A 291 -8.48 -16.64 10.17
N LEU A 292 -8.87 -16.51 8.90
CA LEU A 292 -8.09 -16.98 7.77
C LEU A 292 -7.36 -15.78 7.17
N LEU A 293 -6.04 -15.81 7.20
CA LEU A 293 -5.15 -14.73 6.77
C LEU A 293 -4.35 -15.19 5.54
N ALA A 294 -4.46 -14.45 4.44
CA ALA A 294 -3.67 -14.66 3.25
C ALA A 294 -2.67 -13.52 3.07
N VAL A 295 -1.40 -13.86 2.92
CA VAL A 295 -0.27 -12.92 2.80
C VAL A 295 0.39 -13.11 1.44
N TYR A 296 0.50 -12.03 0.69
CA TYR A 296 1.18 -11.98 -0.60
C TYR A 296 2.68 -11.76 -0.43
N GLN A 297 3.47 -12.10 -1.46
CA GLN A 297 4.93 -11.81 -1.49
C GLN A 297 5.27 -10.32 -1.33
N ASP A 298 4.38 -9.42 -1.76
CA ASP A 298 4.56 -7.97 -1.62
C ASP A 298 4.24 -7.46 -0.20
N GLY A 299 3.87 -8.35 0.72
CA GLY A 299 3.50 -8.05 2.09
C GLY A 299 2.05 -7.57 2.26
N THR A 300 1.27 -7.46 1.18
CA THR A 300 -0.16 -7.18 1.30
C THR A 300 -0.88 -8.36 1.93
N GLN A 301 -1.91 -8.06 2.72
CA GLN A 301 -2.60 -9.04 3.53
C GLN A 301 -4.11 -8.91 3.30
N SER A 302 -4.81 -10.03 3.28
CA SER A 302 -6.26 -10.11 3.28
C SER A 302 -6.70 -11.12 4.32
N ALA A 303 -7.72 -10.77 5.11
CA ALA A 303 -8.17 -11.62 6.19
C ALA A 303 -9.69 -11.60 6.33
N THR A 304 -10.23 -12.68 6.85
CA THR A 304 -11.63 -12.79 7.27
C THR A 304 -11.68 -13.56 8.58
N CYS A 305 -12.54 -13.14 9.49
CA CYS A 305 -12.69 -13.72 10.81
C CYS A 305 -14.15 -14.11 11.03
N VAL A 306 -14.37 -15.20 11.76
CA VAL A 306 -15.71 -15.66 12.15
C VAL A 306 -15.71 -16.04 13.63
N THR A 307 -16.87 -16.13 14.25
CA THR A 307 -16.98 -16.66 15.61
C THR A 307 -16.63 -18.15 15.65
N LYS A 308 -16.21 -18.68 16.81
CA LYS A 308 -15.95 -20.13 16.98
C LYS A 308 -17.17 -21.00 16.62
N GLN A 309 -18.38 -20.50 16.88
CA GLN A 309 -19.63 -21.19 16.53
C GLN A 309 -19.91 -21.20 15.02
N GLU A 310 -19.66 -20.08 14.34
CA GLU A 310 -19.76 -20.02 12.87
C GLU A 310 -18.70 -20.91 12.22
N PHE A 311 -17.47 -20.90 12.74
CA PHE A 311 -16.41 -21.81 12.30
C PHE A 311 -16.83 -23.27 12.43
N ALA A 312 -17.37 -23.67 13.58
CA ALA A 312 -17.82 -25.04 13.81
C ALA A 312 -18.93 -25.50 12.85
N SER A 313 -19.77 -24.57 12.39
CA SER A 313 -20.90 -24.90 11.51
C SER A 313 -20.58 -24.84 10.01
N MET A 314 -19.71 -23.91 9.58
CA MET A 314 -19.47 -23.66 8.15
C MET A 314 -18.00 -23.58 7.73
N GLY A 315 -17.07 -23.48 8.69
CA GLY A 315 -15.68 -23.10 8.42
C GLY A 315 -15.51 -21.60 8.11
N ILE A 316 -14.39 -21.26 7.47
CA ILE A 316 -14.05 -19.90 7.02
C ILE A 316 -13.78 -19.92 5.51
N GLU A 317 -14.33 -18.95 4.80
CA GLU A 317 -14.03 -18.71 3.38
C GLU A 317 -13.53 -17.28 3.19
N LEU A 318 -12.33 -17.14 2.63
CA LEU A 318 -11.71 -15.88 2.24
C LEU A 318 -11.71 -15.75 0.72
N ARG A 319 -12.48 -14.79 0.21
CA ARG A 319 -12.50 -14.43 -1.21
C ARG A 319 -11.50 -13.33 -1.47
N ILE A 320 -10.46 -13.65 -2.22
CA ILE A 320 -9.41 -12.69 -2.56
C ILE A 320 -9.55 -12.30 -4.01
N THR A 321 -9.74 -11.00 -4.23
CA THR A 321 -9.74 -10.43 -5.57
C THR A 321 -8.32 -9.98 -5.88
N SER A 322 -7.49 -10.90 -6.38
CA SER A 322 -6.11 -10.56 -6.69
C SER A 322 -6.07 -9.78 -8.00
N LEU A 323 -5.73 -8.49 -7.90
CA LEU A 323 -5.21 -7.77 -9.05
C LEU A 323 -3.79 -8.27 -9.25
N ARG A 324 -3.60 -9.37 -10.01
CA ARG A 324 -2.27 -9.81 -10.41
C ARG A 324 -1.62 -8.65 -11.16
N VAL A 325 -0.71 -7.95 -10.49
CA VAL A 325 0.15 -6.94 -11.12
C VAL A 325 1.10 -7.73 -11.99
N THR A 326 0.89 -7.65 -13.30
CA THR A 326 1.77 -8.29 -14.28
C THR A 326 3.19 -7.77 -14.07
N ARG A 327 4.17 -8.68 -14.01
CA ARG A 327 5.58 -8.26 -13.90
C ARG A 327 5.95 -7.46 -15.16
N PRO A 328 6.78 -6.41 -15.03
CA PRO A 328 7.30 -5.70 -16.19
C PRO A 328 8.03 -6.70 -17.11
N GLY A 329 7.52 -6.92 -18.32
CA GLY A 329 8.10 -7.84 -19.30
C GLY A 329 7.18 -8.95 -19.82
N ASP A 330 6.02 -9.19 -19.17
CA ASP A 330 5.05 -10.15 -19.70
C ASP A 330 4.40 -9.63 -20.99
N PRO A 331 4.37 -10.43 -22.09
CA PRO A 331 3.83 -10.02 -23.37
C PRO A 331 2.30 -9.81 -23.25
N ALA A 332 1.91 -8.53 -23.25
CA ALA A 332 0.55 -8.00 -23.16
C ALA A 332 -0.16 -8.24 -21.80
N PRO A 333 -0.50 -7.18 -21.05
CA PRO A 333 -1.17 -7.27 -19.76
C PRO A 333 -2.65 -7.59 -19.95
N TYR A 334 -2.98 -8.85 -20.18
CA TYR A 334 -4.33 -9.30 -19.83
C TYR A 334 -4.43 -9.27 -18.31
N ARG A 335 -5.04 -8.19 -17.79
CA ARG A 335 -5.52 -8.13 -16.40
C ARG A 335 -6.69 -9.11 -16.25
N SER A 336 -6.41 -10.40 -16.21
CA SER A 336 -7.39 -11.35 -15.72
C SER A 336 -7.50 -11.13 -14.21
N ILE A 337 -8.64 -10.63 -13.78
CA ILE A 337 -8.99 -10.60 -12.35
C ILE A 337 -9.16 -12.07 -11.96
N ALA A 338 -8.17 -12.66 -11.31
CA ALA A 338 -8.33 -13.97 -10.72
C ALA A 338 -9.11 -13.80 -9.42
N GLN A 339 -10.12 -14.65 -9.21
CA GLN A 339 -10.79 -14.76 -7.93
C GLN A 339 -10.27 -16.03 -7.28
N ASP A 340 -9.41 -15.83 -6.27
CA ASP A 340 -8.89 -16.91 -5.47
C ASP A 340 -9.77 -17.05 -4.23
N VAL A 341 -10.28 -18.25 -3.98
CA VAL A 341 -11.11 -18.57 -2.82
C VAL A 341 -10.31 -19.51 -1.95
N VAL A 342 -9.91 -19.03 -0.78
CA VAL A 342 -9.26 -19.84 0.24
C VAL A 342 -10.33 -20.27 1.22
N PHE A 343 -10.38 -21.55 1.57
CA PHE A 343 -11.32 -22.07 2.57
C PHE A 343 -10.60 -22.91 3.62
N TRP A 344 -11.15 -22.88 4.84
CA TRP A 344 -10.70 -23.66 5.97
C TRP A 344 -11.91 -24.24 6.70
N ASN A 345 -12.05 -25.56 6.68
CA ASN A 345 -13.22 -26.28 7.16
C ASN A 345 -13.11 -26.63 8.66
N PRO A 346 -14.24 -26.93 9.32
CA PRO A 346 -14.27 -27.31 10.74
C PRO A 346 -13.45 -28.57 11.08
N ASP A 347 -13.25 -29.46 10.10
CA ASP A 347 -12.46 -30.69 10.23
C ASP A 347 -10.94 -30.44 10.14
N GLY A 348 -10.52 -29.20 9.91
CA GLY A 348 -9.12 -28.81 9.74
C GLY A 348 -8.61 -28.90 8.30
N SER A 349 -9.40 -29.44 7.36
CA SER A 349 -9.04 -29.39 5.94
C SER A 349 -9.08 -27.96 5.42
N TYR A 350 -8.12 -27.61 4.56
CA TYR A 350 -8.08 -26.31 3.90
C TYR A 350 -7.75 -26.48 2.43
N GLY A 351 -8.05 -25.47 1.62
CA GLY A 351 -7.72 -25.48 0.21
C GLY A 351 -7.81 -24.09 -0.42
N VAL A 352 -7.26 -23.99 -1.63
CA VAL A 352 -7.37 -22.78 -2.46
C VAL A 352 -7.95 -23.18 -3.81
N SER A 353 -9.02 -22.50 -4.18
CA SER A 353 -9.70 -22.65 -5.46
C SER A 353 -9.56 -21.37 -6.26
N SER A 354 -8.84 -21.44 -7.37
CA SER A 354 -8.69 -20.32 -8.30
C SER A 354 -9.69 -20.48 -9.43
N SER A 355 -10.65 -19.54 -9.51
CA SER A 355 -11.58 -19.50 -10.64
C SER A 355 -11.11 -18.43 -11.63
N PRO A 356 -10.79 -18.78 -12.89
CA PRO A 356 -10.51 -17.79 -13.90
C PRO A 356 -11.79 -16.96 -14.11
N SER A 357 -11.75 -15.67 -13.81
CA SER A 357 -12.87 -14.78 -14.13
C SER A 357 -12.94 -14.66 -15.65
N THR A 358 -13.85 -15.40 -16.25
CA THR A 358 -14.14 -15.28 -17.67
C THR A 358 -14.91 -13.97 -17.84
N SER A 359 -14.18 -12.88 -18.07
CA SER A 359 -14.82 -11.59 -18.34
C SER A 359 -15.68 -11.76 -19.60
N PRO A 360 -17.00 -11.47 -19.55
CA PRO A 360 -17.85 -11.59 -20.73
C PRO A 360 -17.32 -10.63 -21.80
N ARG A 361 -16.86 -11.19 -22.91
CA ARG A 361 -16.40 -10.42 -24.06
C ARG A 361 -17.61 -9.61 -24.56
N VAL A 362 -17.63 -8.31 -24.30
CA VAL A 362 -18.64 -7.41 -24.84
C VAL A 362 -18.43 -7.38 -26.37
N PRO A 363 -19.44 -7.76 -27.17
CA PRO A 363 -19.32 -7.87 -28.63
C PRO A 363 -19.19 -6.51 -29.33
#